data_AF-A0A949F939-F1
#
_entry.id   AF-A0A949F939-F1
#
_cell.length_a   1.000
_cell.length_b   1.000
_cell.length_c   1.000
_cell.angle_alpha   90.00
_cell.angle_beta   90.00
_cell.angle_gamma   90.00
#
_symmetry.space_group_name_H-M   'P 1'
#
loop_
_entity.id
_entity.type
_entity.pdbx_description
1 polymer ?
#
loop_
_entity_poly.entity_id
_entity_poly.type
_entity_poly.pdbx_seq_one_letter_code
_entity_poly.pdbx_strand_id
1 'polypeptide(L)'
;MPFEVFLPEQEAALFRRKQPVVAISKNSIRLNKTAYEKLSAESVELAYDRDGNAIRVRRADSGFKIQNKKITSKGFFKHFGLSLNGKFLARYSEEESSLVISLNNTK
;
A
#
# COMPACT_ATOMS: atom_id res chain seq x y z
N MET A 1 5.64 -20.31 -13.36
CA MET A 1 4.68 -21.31 -12.84
C MET A 1 4.09 -20.79 -11.54
N PRO A 2 2.77 -20.59 -11.41
CA PRO A 2 2.17 -20.31 -10.12
C PRO A 2 2.08 -21.64 -9.33
N PHE A 3 2.68 -21.67 -8.15
CA PHE A 3 2.58 -22.78 -7.20
C PHE A 3 1.52 -22.44 -6.15
N GLU A 4 0.71 -23.40 -5.75
CA GLU A 4 -0.21 -23.26 -4.63
C GLU A 4 0.49 -23.70 -3.35
N VAL A 5 0.72 -22.76 -2.44
CA VAL A 5 1.32 -23.06 -1.12
C VAL A 5 0.18 -23.32 -0.13
N PHE A 6 0.11 -24.54 0.39
CA PHE A 6 -0.77 -24.85 1.52
C PHE A 6 -0.09 -24.44 2.83
N LEU A 7 -0.68 -23.48 3.55
CA LEU A 7 -0.26 -23.12 4.90
C LEU A 7 -1.31 -23.60 5.92
N PRO A 8 -0.90 -24.29 7.01
CA PRO A 8 -1.75 -24.56 8.16
C PRO A 8 -2.40 -23.28 8.69
N GLU A 9 -3.63 -23.36 9.20
CA GLU A 9 -4.45 -22.19 9.52
C GLU A 9 -3.76 -21.19 10.48
N GLN A 10 -3.01 -21.70 11.46
CA GLN A 10 -2.23 -20.91 12.41
C GLN A 10 -1.08 -20.14 11.72
N GLU A 11 -0.36 -20.79 10.81
CA GLU A 11 0.71 -20.18 10.02
C GLU A 11 0.16 -19.23 8.97
N ALA A 12 -0.97 -19.57 8.34
CA ALA A 12 -1.68 -18.69 7.42
C ALA A 12 -2.19 -17.41 8.12
N ALA A 13 -2.56 -17.50 9.40
CA ALA A 13 -2.92 -16.33 10.19
C ALA A 13 -1.70 -15.45 10.51
N LEU A 14 -0.56 -16.05 10.86
CA LEU A 14 0.72 -15.35 11.06
C LEU A 14 1.22 -14.69 9.77
N PHE A 15 1.12 -15.39 8.64
CA PHE A 15 1.51 -14.89 7.32
C PHE A 15 0.62 -13.71 6.90
N ARG A 16 -0.69 -13.82 7.10
CA ARG A 16 -1.64 -12.71 6.88
C ARG A 16 -1.37 -11.51 7.77
N ARG A 17 -0.97 -11.70 9.03
CA ARG A 17 -0.61 -10.61 9.95
C ARG A 17 0.67 -9.87 9.53
N LYS A 18 1.62 -10.57 8.90
CA LYS A 18 2.87 -9.98 8.40
C LYS A 18 2.73 -9.33 7.02
N GLN A 19 1.60 -9.49 6.33
CA GLN A 19 1.41 -8.83 5.05
C GLN A 19 1.27 -7.31 5.23
N PRO A 20 1.90 -6.50 4.36
CA PRO A 20 1.63 -5.07 4.30
C PRO A 20 0.18 -4.87 3.85
N VAL A 21 -0.59 -4.16 4.67
CA VAL A 21 -1.98 -3.83 4.38
C VAL A 21 -2.14 -2.33 4.50
N VAL A 22 -2.91 -1.76 3.58
CA VAL A 22 -3.14 -0.34 3.48
C VAL A 22 -4.64 -0.09 3.47
N ALA A 23 -5.11 0.77 4.38
CA ALA A 23 -6.49 1.23 4.39
C ALA A 23 -6.58 2.53 3.59
N ILE A 24 -7.40 2.55 2.54
CA ILE A 24 -7.65 3.72 1.73
C ILE A 24 -9.03 4.27 2.08
N SER A 25 -9.09 5.59 2.26
CA SER A 25 -10.32 6.35 2.35
C SER A 25 -10.29 7.51 1.36
N LYS A 26 -11.42 8.21 1.20
CA LYS A 26 -11.60 9.31 0.23
C LYS A 26 -10.50 10.37 0.23
N ASN A 27 -9.81 10.60 1.36
CA ASN A 27 -8.83 11.67 1.51
C ASN A 27 -7.44 11.17 1.92
N SER A 28 -7.28 9.89 2.26
CA SER A 28 -6.04 9.42 2.86
C SER A 28 -5.76 7.95 2.65
N ILE A 29 -4.48 7.63 2.69
CA ILE A 29 -3.94 6.28 2.70
C ILE A 29 -3.33 6.05 4.09
N ARG A 30 -3.79 5.02 4.81
CA ARG A 30 -3.25 4.65 6.13
C ARG A 30 -2.52 3.32 6.02
N LEU A 31 -1.25 3.34 6.36
CA LEU A 31 -0.36 2.19 6.38
C LEU A 31 -0.54 1.40 7.68
N ASN A 32 -0.56 0.06 7.62
CA ASN A 32 -0.41 -0.75 8.82
C ASN A 32 1.02 -0.65 9.38
N LYS A 33 1.24 -1.19 10.58
CA LYS A 33 2.56 -1.16 11.24
C LYS A 33 3.66 -1.74 10.34
N THR A 34 3.40 -2.89 9.73
CA THR A 34 4.36 -3.58 8.86
C THR A 34 4.70 -2.79 7.60
N ALA A 35 3.71 -2.18 6.93
CA ALA A 35 3.93 -1.36 5.75
C ALA A 35 4.73 -0.10 6.09
N TYR A 36 4.41 0.55 7.20
CA TYR A 36 5.13 1.73 7.67
C TYR A 36 6.59 1.43 8.00
N GLU A 37 6.84 0.34 8.73
CA GLU A 37 8.19 -0.08 9.11
C GLU A 37 9.03 -0.49 7.89
N LYS A 38 8.44 -1.20 6.92
CA LYS A 38 9.14 -1.56 5.68
C LYS A 38 9.50 -0.34 4.83
N LEU A 39 8.61 0.64 4.73
CA LEU A 39 8.85 1.84 3.92
C LEU A 39 9.87 2.79 4.57
N SER A 40 9.87 2.89 5.90
CA SER A 40 10.80 3.69 6.71
C SER A 40 11.11 5.06 6.10
N ALA A 41 10.04 5.82 5.80
CA ALA A 41 10.10 7.08 5.06
C ALA A 41 9.28 8.17 5.76
N GLU A 42 9.80 9.39 5.75
CA GLU A 42 9.10 10.58 6.24
C GLU A 42 8.23 11.21 5.14
N SER A 43 8.72 11.16 3.90
CA SER A 43 8.05 11.67 2.71
C SER A 43 8.00 10.59 1.62
N VAL A 44 6.96 10.67 0.78
CA VAL A 44 6.70 9.69 -0.27
C VAL A 44 6.18 10.34 -1.54
N GLU A 45 6.51 9.70 -2.66
CA GLU A 45 5.84 9.93 -3.93
C GLU A 45 4.69 8.93 -4.12
N LEU A 46 3.61 9.40 -4.73
CA LEU A 46 2.46 8.58 -5.08
C LEU A 46 2.32 8.54 -6.60
N ALA A 47 2.22 7.34 -7.16
CA ALA A 47 1.96 7.12 -8.57
C ALA A 47 0.77 6.18 -8.75
N TYR A 48 -0.03 6.40 -9.80
CA TYR A 48 -1.11 5.51 -10.18
C TYR A 48 -0.79 4.86 -11.53
N ASP A 49 -0.73 3.54 -11.53
CA ASP A 49 -0.68 2.73 -12.75
C ASP A 49 -2.12 2.40 -13.15
N ARG A 50 -2.56 2.98 -14.27
CA ARG A 50 -3.90 2.79 -14.83
C ARG A 50 -4.08 1.38 -15.40
N ASP A 51 -3.04 0.83 -16.01
CA ASP A 51 -3.10 -0.45 -16.71
C ASP A 51 -3.04 -1.61 -15.70
N GLY A 52 -2.14 -1.51 -14.72
CA GLY A 52 -2.01 -2.47 -13.63
C GLY A 52 -3.05 -2.31 -12.51
N ASN A 53 -3.86 -1.25 -12.56
CA ASN A 53 -4.78 -0.83 -11.52
C ASN A 53 -4.15 -0.88 -10.12
N ALA A 54 -3.02 -0.20 -9.98
CA ALA A 54 -2.19 -0.23 -8.77
C ALA A 54 -1.70 1.16 -8.37
N ILE A 55 -1.57 1.39 -7.07
CA ILE A 55 -0.96 2.61 -6.54
C ILE A 55 0.43 2.27 -6.02
N ARG A 56 1.45 2.97 -6.49
CA ARG A 56 2.80 2.87 -5.95
C ARG A 56 3.04 3.99 -4.95
N VAL A 57 3.52 3.63 -3.76
CA VAL A 57 3.96 4.52 -2.70
C VAL A 57 5.46 4.31 -2.53
N ARG A 58 6.27 5.25 -3.00
CA ARG A 58 7.74 5.11 -2.95
C ARG A 58 8.34 6.14 -2.02
N ARG A 59 9.38 5.75 -1.29
CA ARG A 59 10.16 6.68 -0.47
C ARG A 59 10.74 7.78 -1.36
N ALA A 60 10.60 9.02 -0.94
CA ALA A 60 11.15 10.18 -1.63
C ALA A 60 11.59 11.23 -0.61
N ASP A 61 12.53 12.09 -0.99
CA ASP A 61 12.99 13.17 -0.11
C ASP A 61 11.99 14.33 -0.03
N SER A 62 11.07 14.42 -1.00
CA SER A 62 10.00 15.42 -1.05
C SER A 62 8.68 14.81 -1.54
N GLY A 63 7.58 15.51 -1.33
CA GLY A 63 6.24 15.07 -1.75
C GLY A 63 5.26 14.95 -0.59
N PHE A 64 4.52 13.85 -0.53
CA PHE A 64 3.52 13.62 0.50
C PHE A 64 4.17 13.22 1.82
N LYS A 65 3.90 13.96 2.89
CA LYS A 65 4.39 13.60 4.23
C LYS A 65 3.58 12.47 4.84
N ILE A 66 4.26 11.56 5.54
CA ILE A 66 3.62 10.57 6.39
C ILE A 66 3.50 11.13 7.81
N GLN A 67 2.27 11.22 8.33
CA GLN A 67 2.01 11.60 9.71
C GLN A 67 1.18 10.52 10.38
N ASN A 68 1.65 9.95 11.49
CA ASN A 68 0.95 8.87 12.20
C ASN A 68 0.53 7.71 11.27
N LYS A 69 1.45 7.27 10.40
CA LYS A 69 1.23 6.21 9.39
C LYS A 69 0.13 6.54 8.37
N LYS A 70 -0.25 7.81 8.25
CA LYS A 70 -1.27 8.30 7.33
C LYS A 70 -0.63 9.27 6.34
N ILE A 71 -0.97 9.09 5.08
CA ILE A 71 -0.61 9.95 3.95
C ILE A 71 -1.89 10.69 3.55
N THR A 72 -1.83 12.02 3.53
CA THR A 72 -2.97 12.84 3.09
C THR A 72 -2.91 12.98 1.57
N SER A 73 -3.76 12.23 0.86
CA SER A 73 -3.67 12.00 -0.59
C SER A 73 -4.92 12.47 -1.36
N LYS A 74 -5.71 13.37 -0.77
CA LYS A 74 -6.91 13.96 -1.41
C LYS A 74 -6.63 14.54 -2.80
N GLY A 75 -5.52 15.28 -2.95
CA GLY A 75 -5.11 15.87 -4.24
C GLY A 75 -4.78 14.81 -5.29
N PHE A 76 -4.08 13.75 -4.89
CA PHE A 76 -3.75 12.61 -5.74
C PHE A 76 -5.01 11.89 -6.23
N PHE A 77 -5.94 11.57 -5.33
CA PHE A 77 -7.19 10.90 -5.72
C PHE A 77 -8.04 11.74 -6.67
N LYS A 78 -8.15 13.05 -6.40
CA LYS A 78 -8.87 13.97 -7.29
C LYS A 78 -8.22 14.05 -8.67
N HIS A 79 -6.90 14.12 -8.73
CA HIS A 79 -6.16 14.22 -10.00
C HIS A 79 -6.38 12.99 -10.89
N PHE A 80 -6.39 11.79 -10.31
CA PHE A 80 -6.58 10.54 -11.04
C PHE A 80 -8.05 10.06 -11.11
N GLY A 81 -9.00 10.82 -10.56
CA GLY A 81 -10.43 10.44 -10.56
C GLY A 81 -10.74 9.19 -9.73
N LEU A 82 -9.92 8.88 -8.72
CA LEU A 82 -10.02 7.66 -7.93
C LEU A 82 -11.03 7.81 -6.79
N SER A 83 -12.03 6.93 -6.74
CA SER A 83 -12.99 6.83 -5.63
C SER A 83 -12.81 5.50 -4.90
N LEU A 84 -11.70 5.39 -4.17
CA LEU A 84 -11.31 4.16 -3.46
C LEU A 84 -11.72 4.21 -1.98
N ASN A 85 -12.18 3.07 -1.47
CA ASN A 85 -12.47 2.89 -0.05
C ASN A 85 -12.29 1.42 0.33
N GLY A 86 -11.67 1.16 1.48
CA GLY A 86 -11.49 -0.20 2.00
C GLY A 86 -10.04 -0.54 2.34
N LYS A 87 -9.78 -1.83 2.54
CA LYS A 87 -8.45 -2.37 2.82
C LYS A 87 -7.91 -3.06 1.58
N PHE A 88 -6.66 -2.78 1.28
CA PHE A 88 -5.95 -3.28 0.12
C PHE A 88 -4.66 -3.95 0.56
N LEU A 89 -4.31 -5.05 -0.10
CA LEU A 89 -3.01 -5.68 0.06
C LEU A 89 -1.95 -4.83 -0.63
N ALA A 90 -0.80 -4.71 0.02
CA ALA A 90 0.36 -4.06 -0.55
C ALA A 90 1.56 -5.02 -0.54
N ARG A 91 2.36 -4.95 -1.60
CA ARG A 91 3.62 -5.67 -1.71
C ARG A 91 4.76 -4.66 -1.59
N TYR A 92 5.71 -4.95 -0.72
CA TYR A 92 6.94 -4.17 -0.65
C TYR A 92 7.94 -4.70 -1.68
N SER A 93 8.50 -3.79 -2.47
CA SER A 93 9.64 -4.04 -3.35
C SER A 93 10.88 -3.44 -2.73
N GLU A 94 11.86 -4.28 -2.38
CA GLU A 94 13.12 -3.83 -1.80
C GLU A 94 13.97 -3.06 -2.80
N GLU A 95 13.99 -3.50 -4.07
CA GLU A 95 14.76 -2.87 -5.15
C GLU A 95 14.36 -1.40 -5.38
N GLU A 96 13.06 -1.11 -5.33
CA GLU A 96 12.55 0.23 -5.55
C GLU A 96 12.30 1.03 -4.26
N SER A 97 12.46 0.40 -3.08
CA SER A 97 12.02 0.94 -1.79
C SER A 97 10.58 1.47 -1.86
N SER A 98 9.69 0.67 -2.45
CA SER A 98 8.33 1.06 -2.79
C SER A 98 7.29 0.03 -2.31
N LEU A 99 6.11 0.53 -1.93
CA LEU A 99 4.92 -0.26 -1.65
C LEU A 99 3.99 -0.18 -2.85
N VAL A 100 3.70 -1.32 -3.46
CA VAL A 100 2.73 -1.44 -4.56
C VAL A 100 1.42 -1.95 -3.97
N ILE A 101 0.38 -1.12 -4.04
CA ILE A 101 -0.97 -1.42 -3.57
C ILE A 101 -1.80 -1.89 -4.76
N SER A 102 -2.27 -3.13 -4.72
CA SER A 102 -3.15 -3.68 -5.75
C SER A 102 -4.60 -3.30 -5.47
N LEU A 103 -5.26 -2.60 -6.40
CA LEU A 103 -6.65 -2.16 -6.22
C LEU A 103 -7.68 -3.25 -6.60
N ASN A 104 -7.24 -4.30 -7.29
CA ASN A 104 -8.10 -5.42 -7.71
C ASN A 104 -8.49 -6.38 -6.57
N ASN A 105 -7.82 -6.30 -5.42
CA ASN A 105 -7.99 -7.27 -4.33
C ASN A 105 -8.53 -6.56 -3.09
N THR A 106 -9.82 -6.24 -3.11
CA THR A 106 -10.57 -5.81 -1.93
C THR A 106 -10.82 -7.01 -1.03
N LYS A 107 -10.32 -6.95 0.21
CA LYS A 107 -10.57 -7.95 1.25
C LYS A 107 -11.54 -7.45 2.29
#